data_AF-A0A838D2X1-F1
#
_entry.id   AF-A0A838D2X1-F1
#
_cell.length_a   1.000
_cell.length_b   1.000
_cell.length_c   1.000
_cell.angle_alpha   90.00
_cell.angle_beta   90.00
_cell.angle_gamma   90.00
#
_symmetry.space_group_name_H-M   'P 1'
#
loop_
_entity.id
_entity.type
_entity.pdbx_description
1 polymer ?
#
loop_
_entity_poly.entity_id
_entity_poly.type
_entity_poly.pdbx_seq_one_letter_code
_entity_poly.pdbx_strand_id
1 'polypeptide(L)'
;MYDNKSQIFGKSYEDWTAEWWKWAYSIPVNENPAYDDYGINCNKSQVGPVWFFSGTYNHSATRSCLVPDNVGILFPILNSECSHIEYPLIKSMSGLTKCAKSIQNHVDFLNTTFDD
;
A
#
# COMPACT_ATOMS: atom_id res chain seq x y z
N MET A 1 -1.39 -12.44 11.54
CA MET A 1 -0.37 -12.05 10.53
C MET A 1 0.21 -13.32 9.93
N TYR A 2 0.31 -13.41 8.60
CA TYR A 2 0.88 -14.59 7.94
C TYR A 2 2.41 -14.57 8.05
N ASP A 3 3.04 -15.75 8.12
CA ASP A 3 4.49 -15.88 8.05
C ASP A 3 5.00 -15.47 6.65
N ASN A 4 6.14 -14.79 6.58
CA ASN A 4 6.64 -14.22 5.32
C ASN A 4 7.06 -15.27 4.27
N LYS A 5 7.23 -16.54 4.67
CA LYS A 5 7.49 -17.68 3.76
C LYS A 5 6.21 -18.44 3.40
N SER A 6 5.06 -18.07 3.96
CA SER A 6 3.80 -18.70 3.64
C SER A 6 3.36 -18.35 2.21
N GLN A 7 2.78 -19.33 1.53
CA GLN A 7 1.96 -19.05 0.35
C GLN A 7 0.56 -18.68 0.81
N ILE A 8 0.14 -17.45 0.51
CA ILE A 8 -1.16 -16.91 0.84
C ILE A 8 -1.99 -16.99 -0.45
N PHE A 9 -3.07 -17.78 -0.47
CA PHE A 9 -3.86 -18.06 -1.68
C PHE A 9 -3.00 -18.41 -2.92
N GLY A 10 -1.94 -19.20 -2.72
CA GLY A 10 -1.05 -19.67 -3.79
C GLY A 10 0.00 -18.67 -4.28
N LYS A 11 0.14 -17.50 -3.65
CA LYS A 11 1.15 -16.47 -3.98
C LYS A 11 2.05 -16.16 -2.77
N SER A 12 3.30 -15.78 -3.03
CA SER A 12 4.21 -15.30 -1.97
C SER A 12 3.81 -13.90 -1.48
N TYR A 13 4.40 -13.46 -0.37
CA TYR A 13 4.20 -12.10 0.12
C TYR A 13 4.74 -11.04 -0.87
N GLU A 14 5.85 -11.36 -1.55
CA GLU A 14 6.45 -10.49 -2.59
C GLU A 14 5.51 -10.34 -3.79
N ASP A 15 4.90 -11.44 -4.24
CA ASP A 15 3.91 -11.42 -5.33
C ASP A 15 2.69 -10.58 -4.94
N TRP A 16 2.17 -10.75 -3.72
CA TRP A 16 1.04 -9.96 -3.24
C TRP A 16 1.38 -8.47 -3.11
N THR A 17 2.61 -8.15 -2.69
CA THR A 17 3.08 -6.76 -2.64
C THR A 17 3.17 -6.16 -4.04
N ALA A 18 3.59 -6.94 -5.05
CA ALA A 18 3.58 -6.50 -6.44
C ALA A 18 2.16 -6.28 -6.97
N GLU A 19 1.19 -7.15 -6.63
CA GLU A 19 -0.22 -6.93 -6.99
C GLU A 19 -0.80 -5.69 -6.31
N TRP A 20 -0.43 -5.43 -5.05
CA TRP A 20 -0.85 -4.23 -4.33
C TRP A 20 -0.38 -2.95 -5.05
N TRP A 21 0.89 -2.89 -5.49
CA TRP A 21 1.38 -1.74 -6.26
C TRP A 21 0.67 -1.58 -7.60
N LYS A 22 0.40 -2.67 -8.32
CA LYS A 22 -0.37 -2.62 -9.57
C LYS A 22 -1.78 -2.10 -9.34
N TRP A 23 -2.45 -2.57 -8.28
CA TRP A 23 -3.77 -2.09 -7.90
C TRP A 23 -3.73 -0.59 -7.59
N ALA A 24 -2.83 -0.16 -6.70
CA ALA A 24 -2.74 1.23 -6.26
C ALA A 24 -2.49 2.19 -7.44
N TYR A 25 -1.60 1.86 -8.38
CA TYR A 25 -1.31 2.69 -9.55
C TYR A 25 -2.30 2.56 -10.71
N SER A 26 -3.16 1.54 -10.71
CA SER A 26 -4.21 1.42 -11.72
C SER A 26 -5.37 2.39 -11.50
N ILE A 27 -5.49 2.95 -10.29
CA ILE A 27 -6.62 3.80 -9.90
C ILE A 27 -6.28 5.28 -10.12
N PRO A 28 -7.09 6.03 -10.91
CA PRO A 28 -6.92 7.47 -11.08
C PRO A 28 -6.94 8.24 -9.76
N VAL A 29 -6.14 9.30 -9.65
CA VAL A 29 -5.94 10.09 -8.40
C VAL A 29 -7.26 10.51 -7.74
N ASN A 30 -8.26 10.94 -8.51
CA ASN A 30 -9.54 11.44 -8.00
C ASN A 30 -10.45 10.35 -7.39
N GLU A 31 -10.13 9.08 -7.60
CA GLU A 31 -10.87 7.92 -7.06
C GLU A 31 -9.96 7.01 -6.23
N ASN A 32 -8.69 7.38 -6.06
CA ASN A 32 -7.70 6.52 -5.45
C ASN A 32 -7.86 6.52 -3.93
N PRO A 33 -7.99 5.33 -3.28
CA PRO A 33 -8.18 5.23 -1.85
C PRO A 33 -7.10 5.94 -1.03
N ALA A 34 -5.89 6.12 -1.56
CA ALA A 34 -4.81 6.80 -0.85
C ALA A 34 -5.09 8.28 -0.58
N TYR A 35 -5.94 8.92 -1.40
CA TYR A 35 -6.38 10.32 -1.26
C TYR A 35 -7.79 10.47 -0.69
N ASP A 36 -8.40 9.38 -0.21
CA ASP A 36 -9.75 9.38 0.34
C ASP A 36 -9.73 9.22 1.85
N ASP A 37 -9.91 10.33 2.57
CA ASP A 37 -9.83 10.36 4.03
C ASP A 37 -11.08 9.84 4.73
N TYR A 38 -12.14 9.57 3.98
CA TYR A 38 -13.45 9.19 4.52
C TYR A 38 -13.82 7.73 4.24
N GLY A 39 -13.04 7.02 3.42
CA GLY A 39 -13.30 5.61 3.08
C GLY A 39 -14.42 5.40 2.07
N ILE A 40 -14.77 6.42 1.29
CA ILE A 40 -15.76 6.36 0.20
C ILE A 40 -15.32 5.38 -0.90
N ASN A 41 -14.02 5.27 -1.16
CA ASN A 41 -13.43 4.53 -2.27
C ASN A 41 -12.80 3.19 -1.84
N CYS A 42 -13.03 2.68 -0.62
CA CYS A 42 -12.33 1.48 -0.14
C CYS A 42 -12.50 0.24 -1.03
N ASN A 43 -13.64 0.12 -1.74
CA ASN A 43 -13.94 -1.00 -2.64
C ASN A 43 -13.43 -0.80 -4.07
N LYS A 44 -12.70 0.29 -4.35
CA LYS A 44 -12.31 0.65 -5.70
C LYS A 44 -11.39 -0.41 -6.29
N SER A 45 -11.82 -0.96 -7.43
CA SER A 45 -11.04 -1.91 -8.23
C SER A 45 -10.54 -3.15 -7.47
N GLN A 46 -11.24 -3.57 -6.40
CA GLN A 46 -10.91 -4.76 -5.62
C GLN A 46 -11.30 -6.03 -6.36
N VAL A 47 -10.38 -6.97 -6.54
CA VAL A 47 -10.61 -8.25 -7.22
C VAL A 47 -9.79 -9.36 -6.56
N GLY A 48 -10.41 -10.53 -6.38
CA GLY A 48 -9.72 -11.74 -5.97
C GLY A 48 -9.78 -11.98 -4.45
N PRO A 49 -8.92 -12.87 -3.93
CA PRO A 49 -9.02 -13.39 -2.58
C PRO A 49 -8.36 -12.49 -1.51
N VAL A 50 -7.74 -11.38 -1.92
CA VAL A 50 -7.07 -10.44 -1.02
C VAL A 50 -7.63 -9.04 -1.25
N TRP A 51 -8.06 -8.42 -0.15
CA TRP A 51 -8.52 -7.04 -0.11
C TRP A 51 -7.34 -6.11 0.20
N PHE A 52 -7.16 -5.09 -0.62
CA PHE A 52 -6.07 -4.13 -0.47
C PHE A 52 -6.53 -2.86 0.22
N PHE A 53 -5.77 -2.40 1.22
CA PHE A 53 -5.90 -1.03 1.72
C PHE A 53 -4.67 -0.21 1.37
N SER A 54 -4.90 1.08 1.11
CA SER A 54 -3.84 2.07 1.00
C SER A 54 -3.57 2.73 2.35
N GLY A 55 -2.36 3.23 2.52
CA GLY A 55 -2.10 4.28 3.50
C GLY A 55 -2.64 5.64 3.03
N THR A 56 -2.13 6.69 3.65
CA THR A 56 -2.33 8.11 3.31
C THR A 56 -1.00 8.71 2.84
N TYR A 57 -1.06 9.83 2.12
CA TYR A 57 0.14 10.59 1.75
C TYR A 57 0.32 11.82 2.63
N ASN A 58 1.37 11.85 3.47
CA ASN A 58 1.80 13.01 4.27
C ASN A 58 0.79 13.53 5.32
N HIS A 59 -0.20 12.75 5.72
CA HIS A 59 -1.13 13.08 6.81
C HIS A 59 -1.75 11.80 7.39
N SER A 60 -2.51 11.91 8.48
CA SER A 60 -3.24 10.79 9.06
C SER A 60 -4.74 10.88 8.73
N ALA A 61 -5.37 9.73 8.50
CA ALA A 61 -6.81 9.62 8.29
C ALA A 61 -7.39 8.44 9.07
N THR A 62 -8.67 8.52 9.42
CA THR A 62 -9.44 7.42 10.01
C THR A 62 -10.58 7.08 9.07
N ARG A 63 -10.61 5.85 8.59
CA ARG A 63 -11.52 5.39 7.54
C ARG A 63 -12.25 4.14 8.00
N SER A 64 -13.49 3.99 7.57
CA SER A 64 -14.28 2.76 7.79
C SER A 64 -14.67 2.18 6.45
N CYS A 65 -14.38 0.89 6.26
CA CYS A 65 -14.60 0.21 5.00
C CYS A 65 -15.36 -1.09 5.25
N LEU A 66 -16.34 -1.42 4.41
CA LEU A 66 -16.98 -2.72 4.42
C LEU A 66 -16.13 -3.70 3.61
N VAL A 67 -15.66 -4.76 4.26
CA VAL A 67 -14.83 -5.81 3.66
C VAL A 67 -15.66 -7.09 3.58
N PRO A 68 -15.62 -7.82 2.44
CA PRO A 68 -16.27 -9.12 2.35
C PRO A 68 -15.66 -10.14 3.32
N ASP A 69 -16.47 -11.09 3.78
CA ASP A 69 -15.98 -12.20 4.60
C ASP A 69 -15.01 -13.10 3.80
N ASN A 70 -14.13 -13.81 4.51
CA ASN A 70 -13.22 -14.83 3.96
C ASN A 70 -12.21 -14.34 2.91
N VAL A 71 -11.82 -13.06 2.97
CA VAL A 71 -10.71 -12.52 2.19
C VAL A 71 -9.46 -12.34 3.05
N GLY A 72 -8.28 -12.48 2.46
CA GLY A 72 -7.06 -11.96 3.08
C GLY A 72 -7.07 -10.44 3.06
N ILE A 73 -6.37 -9.81 4.01
CA ILE A 73 -6.19 -8.37 4.03
C ILE A 73 -4.70 -8.08 3.83
N LEU A 74 -4.38 -7.18 2.92
CA LEU A 74 -3.03 -6.65 2.77
C LEU A 74 -3.06 -5.12 2.74
N PHE A 75 -2.23 -4.53 3.58
CA PHE A 75 -2.01 -3.09 3.64
C PHE A 75 -0.57 -2.80 4.06
N PRO A 76 0.05 -1.77 3.49
CA PRO A 76 1.37 -1.35 3.93
C PRO A 76 1.26 -0.59 5.25
N ILE A 77 1.98 -1.04 6.27
CA ILE A 77 2.24 -0.23 7.47
C ILE A 77 3.16 0.94 7.09
N LEU A 78 4.15 0.66 6.24
CA LEU A 78 5.03 1.62 5.62
C LEU A 78 5.35 1.17 4.21
N ASN A 79 5.28 2.10 3.27
CA ASN A 79 5.78 1.92 1.92
C ASN A 79 6.34 3.25 1.42
N SER A 80 7.27 3.16 0.48
CA SER A 80 7.75 4.31 -0.27
C SER A 80 8.12 3.87 -1.67
N GLU A 81 7.99 4.79 -2.59
CA GLU A 81 8.42 4.64 -3.97
C GLU A 81 9.27 5.87 -4.30
N CYS A 82 10.20 5.73 -5.22
CA CYS A 82 10.75 6.87 -5.94
C CYS A 82 10.96 6.45 -7.37
N SER A 83 10.44 7.23 -8.31
CA SER A 83 10.57 7.00 -9.73
C SER A 83 11.27 8.16 -10.44
N HIS A 84 11.77 7.90 -11.66
CA HIS A 84 12.32 8.97 -12.50
C HIS A 84 11.28 9.96 -13.01
N ILE A 85 9.99 9.59 -12.96
CA ILE A 85 8.88 10.48 -13.35
C ILE A 85 8.75 11.59 -12.32
N GLU A 86 8.74 11.22 -11.04
CA GLU A 86 8.63 12.17 -9.93
C GLU A 86 9.95 12.90 -9.64
N TYR A 87 11.08 12.18 -9.78
CA TYR A 87 12.42 12.70 -9.47
C TYR A 87 13.33 12.63 -10.70
N PRO A 88 13.10 13.47 -11.73
CA PRO A 88 13.83 13.41 -13.00
C PRO A 88 15.33 13.71 -12.85
N LEU A 89 15.75 14.34 -11.76
CA LEU A 89 17.16 14.63 -11.46
C LEU A 89 17.93 13.40 -10.93
N ILE A 90 17.24 12.40 -10.40
CA ILE A 90 17.87 11.15 -9.96
C ILE A 90 18.09 10.29 -11.21
N LYS A 91 19.35 9.98 -11.53
CA LYS A 91 19.71 9.28 -12.80
C LYS A 91 20.10 7.82 -12.62
N SER A 92 20.09 7.29 -11.41
CA SER A 92 20.57 5.93 -11.12
C SER A 92 19.63 5.18 -10.19
N MET A 93 19.63 3.85 -10.32
CA MET A 93 18.90 2.95 -9.43
C MET A 93 19.34 3.15 -7.98
N SER A 94 20.65 3.26 -7.72
CA SER A 94 21.15 3.55 -6.37
C SER A 94 20.62 4.88 -5.82
N GLY A 95 20.39 5.87 -6.68
CA GLY A 95 19.80 7.14 -6.28
C GLY A 95 18.33 6.98 -5.87
N LEU A 96 17.54 6.23 -6.65
CA LEU A 96 16.14 5.96 -6.32
C LEU A 96 16.01 5.12 -5.04
N THR A 97 16.87 4.12 -4.85
CA THR A 97 16.93 3.35 -3.60
C THR A 97 17.26 4.23 -2.39
N LYS A 98 18.17 5.21 -2.53
CA LYS A 98 18.48 6.16 -1.46
C LYS A 98 17.30 7.09 -1.16
N CYS A 99 16.60 7.55 -2.20
CA CYS A 99 15.39 8.35 -2.06
C CYS A 99 14.31 7.60 -1.26
N ALA A 100 13.96 6.38 -1.68
CA ALA A 100 12.95 5.57 -1.01
C ALA A 100 13.32 5.28 0.45
N LYS A 101 14.60 4.99 0.73
CA LYS A 101 15.13 4.82 2.09
C LYS A 101 15.05 6.10 2.92
N SER A 102 15.31 7.27 2.34
CA SER A 102 15.19 8.55 3.04
C SER A 102 13.76 8.79 3.51
N ILE A 103 12.77 8.46 2.67
CA ILE A 103 11.34 8.56 3.04
C ILE A 103 11.04 7.61 4.21
N GLN A 104 11.51 6.36 4.13
CA GLN A 104 11.29 5.38 5.21
C GLN A 104 11.96 5.82 6.52
N ASN A 105 13.17 6.37 6.46
CA ASN A 105 13.93 6.81 7.62
C ASN A 105 13.35 8.06 8.29
N HIS A 106 12.43 8.78 7.65
CA HIS A 106 11.71 9.89 8.28
C HIS A 106 10.53 9.44 9.15
N VAL A 107 10.21 8.15 9.16
CA VAL A 107 9.11 7.63 9.95
C VAL A 107 9.60 7.26 11.35
N ASP A 108 9.24 8.09 12.33
CA ASP A 108 9.64 7.91 13.72
C ASP A 108 8.72 6.93 14.49
N PHE A 109 7.50 6.71 14.00
CA PHE A 109 6.50 5.88 14.67
C PHE A 109 5.60 5.15 13.66
N LEU A 110 5.37 3.86 13.90
CA LEU A 110 4.45 3.01 13.14
C LEU A 110 3.55 2.25 14.11
N ASN A 111 2.24 2.37 13.97
CA ASN A 111 1.28 1.63 14.76
C ASN A 111 0.11 1.15 13.90
N THR A 112 -0.33 -0.08 14.16
CA THR A 112 -1.55 -0.65 13.58
C THR A 112 -2.25 -1.47 14.65
N THR A 113 -3.57 -1.30 14.77
CA THR A 113 -4.41 -2.05 15.70
C THR A 113 -5.47 -2.80 14.91
N PHE A 114 -5.71 -4.06 15.28
CA PHE A 114 -6.81 -4.86 14.76
C PHE A 114 -7.73 -5.16 15.93
N ASP A 115 -9.02 -4.90 15.76
CA ASP A 115 -10.03 -5.36 16.69
C ASP A 115 -10.31 -6.85 16.40
N ASP A 116 -10.38 -7.66 17.46
CA ASP A 116 -10.63 -9.11 17.40
C ASP A 116 -12.08 -9.47 17.05
#